data_AF-S4MQQ4-F1
#
_entry.id   AF-S4MQQ4-F1
#
_cell.length_a   1.000
_cell.length_b   1.000
_cell.length_c   1.000
_cell.angle_alpha   90.00
_cell.angle_beta   90.00
_cell.angle_gamma   90.00
#
_symmetry.space_group_name_H-M   'P 1'
#
loop_
_entity.id
_entity.type
_entity.pdbx_description
1 polymer ?
#
loop_
_entity_poly.entity_id
_entity_poly.type
_entity_poly.pdbx_seq_one_letter_code
_entity_poly.pdbx_strand_id
1 'polypeptide(L)'
;MELSRRTFHALAGTAALGFALTGSGSPTSANPARTVPTGPPPPVPSADGRRHEVGFDRYSLLVDGRRLVLWSGELHPFRLPSPSLWRDMLEKMRAHGYNAVSVYVAWNHHSPPPAGTTSPVCGTWTCSFAWPPRPVCT
;
A
#
# COMPACT_ATOMS: atom_id res chain seq x y z
N MET A 1 -5.82 61.13 -19.39
CA MET A 1 -6.63 61.21 -20.61
C MET A 1 -5.78 60.62 -21.74
N GLU A 2 -5.44 59.33 -21.66
CA GLU A 2 -6.15 58.22 -22.35
C GLU A 2 -6.47 58.53 -23.81
N LEU A 3 -5.54 58.15 -24.71
CA LEU A 3 -5.84 58.06 -26.13
C LEU A 3 -6.58 56.74 -26.38
N SER A 4 -7.85 56.91 -26.73
CA SER A 4 -8.87 55.93 -27.10
C SER A 4 -8.39 54.87 -28.10
N ARG A 5 -8.41 53.60 -27.70
CA ARG A 5 -8.02 52.41 -28.51
C ARG A 5 -9.11 51.95 -29.49
N ARG A 6 -9.73 52.88 -30.22
CA ARG A 6 -10.72 52.54 -31.28
C ARG A 6 -10.11 52.31 -32.67
N THR A 7 -8.79 52.16 -32.82
CA THR A 7 -8.13 52.18 -34.15
C THR A 7 -7.42 50.89 -34.57
N PHE A 8 -7.64 49.73 -33.94
CA PHE A 8 -7.01 48.47 -34.40
C PHE A 8 -8.00 47.32 -34.62
N HIS A 9 -9.18 47.62 -35.18
CA HIS A 9 -9.96 46.62 -35.92
C HIS A 9 -9.79 46.88 -37.41
N ALA A 10 -8.77 46.30 -38.04
CA ALA A 10 -8.78 46.00 -39.47
C ALA A 10 -7.68 45.00 -39.82
N LEU A 11 -8.09 43.88 -40.43
CA LEU A 11 -7.31 42.88 -41.15
C LEU A 11 -6.41 41.91 -40.36
N ALA A 12 -7.05 40.90 -39.78
CA ALA A 12 -6.74 39.48 -40.03
C ALA A 12 -7.95 38.70 -39.47
N GLY A 13 -8.90 38.30 -40.30
CA GLY A 13 -8.66 37.19 -41.21
C GLY A 13 -9.19 35.92 -40.54
N THR A 14 -10.47 35.70 -40.77
CA THR A 14 -11.33 34.58 -40.38
C THR A 14 -10.71 33.20 -40.67
N ALA A 15 -10.70 32.31 -39.66
CA ALA A 15 -10.73 30.82 -39.67
C ALA A 15 -9.99 30.34 -38.40
N ALA A 16 -10.63 29.80 -37.36
CA ALA A 16 -11.36 28.55 -37.41
C ALA A 16 -12.42 28.52 -36.30
N LEU A 17 -13.67 28.36 -36.72
CA LEU A 17 -14.72 27.78 -35.90
C LEU A 17 -14.37 26.31 -35.63
N GLY A 18 -14.48 25.88 -34.38
CA GLY A 18 -14.64 24.45 -34.06
C GLY A 18 -13.56 23.81 -33.20
N PHE A 19 -13.20 24.41 -32.05
CA PHE A 19 -12.85 23.56 -30.90
C PHE A 19 -14.16 23.13 -30.25
N ALA A 20 -14.79 22.12 -30.85
CA ALA A 20 -15.80 21.35 -30.17
C ALA A 20 -15.17 20.83 -28.87
N LEU A 21 -15.83 21.08 -27.75
CA LEU A 21 -15.58 20.45 -26.48
C LEU A 21 -15.78 18.94 -26.64
N THR A 22 -14.78 18.23 -27.16
CA THR A 22 -14.68 16.79 -26.97
C THR A 22 -14.22 16.61 -25.54
N GLY A 23 -15.19 16.70 -24.62
CA GLY A 23 -15.03 16.14 -23.30
C GLY A 23 -14.73 14.67 -23.49
N SER A 24 -13.45 14.31 -23.47
CA SER A 24 -12.99 12.94 -23.29
C SER A 24 -13.35 12.53 -21.87
N GLY A 25 -14.65 12.40 -21.61
CA GLY A 25 -15.17 11.65 -20.49
C GLY A 25 -14.83 10.20 -20.80
N SER A 26 -13.62 9.79 -20.43
CA SER A 26 -13.34 8.37 -20.22
C SER A 26 -14.52 7.85 -19.41
N PRO A 27 -15.23 6.80 -19.85
CA PRO A 27 -16.15 6.13 -18.96
C PRO A 27 -15.28 5.64 -17.82
N THR A 28 -15.30 6.35 -16.69
CA THR A 28 -14.96 5.75 -15.42
C THR A 28 -15.92 4.58 -15.35
N SER A 29 -15.39 3.39 -15.62
CA SER A 29 -16.08 2.14 -15.35
C SER A 29 -16.36 2.17 -13.86
N ALA A 30 -17.49 2.77 -13.51
CA ALA A 30 -18.03 2.72 -12.18
C ALA A 30 -18.33 1.24 -11.99
N ASN A 31 -17.39 0.55 -11.34
CA ASN A 31 -17.62 -0.80 -10.90
C ASN A 31 -18.92 -0.70 -10.10
N PRO A 32 -20.05 -1.28 -10.57
CA PRO A 32 -21.32 -1.13 -9.89
C PRO A 32 -21.05 -1.49 -8.43
N ALA A 33 -21.39 -0.58 -7.52
CA ALA A 33 -21.12 -0.76 -6.11
C ALA A 33 -21.68 -2.12 -5.70
N ARG A 34 -20.79 -3.11 -5.58
CA ARG A 34 -21.19 -4.49 -5.34
C ARG A 34 -21.81 -4.48 -3.96
N THR A 35 -23.12 -4.68 -3.89
CA THR A 35 -23.82 -4.80 -2.61
C THR A 35 -23.30 -6.07 -1.94
N VAL A 36 -22.34 -5.90 -1.03
CA VAL A 36 -21.81 -7.02 -0.25
C VAL A 36 -22.77 -7.30 0.90
N PRO A 37 -23.28 -8.54 1.04
CA PRO A 37 -24.20 -8.89 2.11
C PRO A 37 -23.61 -8.56 3.49
N THR A 38 -24.36 -7.81 4.29
CA THR A 38 -24.08 -7.61 5.72
C THR A 38 -24.66 -8.79 6.51
N GLY A 39 -24.11 -9.97 6.25
CA GLY A 39 -24.48 -11.20 6.94
C GLY A 39 -23.56 -11.50 8.14
N PRO A 40 -23.78 -12.63 8.82
CA PRO A 40 -22.88 -13.14 9.84
C PRO A 40 -21.42 -13.17 9.33
N PRO A 41 -20.44 -12.95 10.22
CA PRO A 41 -19.03 -12.97 9.83
C PRO A 41 -18.70 -14.26 9.06
N PRO A 42 -17.88 -14.18 8.00
CA PRO A 42 -17.47 -15.37 7.28
C PRO A 42 -16.86 -16.39 8.25
N PRO A 43 -17.00 -17.70 7.95
CA PRO A 43 -16.27 -18.71 8.69
C PRO A 43 -14.78 -18.39 8.64
N VAL A 44 -14.06 -18.81 9.69
CA VAL A 44 -12.63 -18.55 9.81
C VAL A 44 -11.95 -19.00 8.50
N PRO A 45 -11.18 -18.11 7.84
CA PRO A 45 -10.44 -18.51 6.64
C PRO A 45 -9.60 -19.75 6.94
N SER A 46 -9.76 -20.78 6.13
CA SER A 46 -8.97 -22.01 6.24
C SER A 46 -7.81 -21.92 5.28
N ALA A 47 -6.66 -22.50 5.64
CA ALA A 47 -5.55 -22.71 4.71
C ALA A 47 -5.89 -23.87 3.76
N ASP A 48 -6.87 -23.64 2.87
CA ASP A 48 -7.41 -24.64 1.95
C ASP A 48 -6.60 -24.78 0.65
N GLY A 49 -5.52 -24.00 0.51
CA GLY A 49 -4.64 -23.99 -0.66
C GLY A 49 -5.24 -23.33 -1.90
N ARG A 50 -6.44 -22.76 -1.81
CA ARG A 50 -7.08 -22.06 -2.93
C ARG A 50 -6.63 -20.60 -2.97
N ARG A 51 -6.73 -19.99 -4.15
CA ARG A 51 -6.53 -18.56 -4.31
C ARG A 51 -7.80 -17.85 -3.83
N HIS A 52 -7.63 -16.89 -2.93
CA HIS A 52 -8.70 -16.02 -2.46
C HIS A 52 -8.63 -14.66 -3.15
N GLU A 53 -9.78 -14.09 -3.50
CA GLU A 53 -9.88 -12.73 -4.02
C GLU A 53 -9.91 -11.74 -2.85
N VAL A 54 -8.90 -10.88 -2.77
CA VAL A 54 -8.82 -9.84 -1.74
C VAL A 54 -9.14 -8.49 -2.37
N GLY A 55 -10.15 -7.82 -1.84
CA GLY A 55 -10.56 -6.48 -2.24
C GLY A 55 -10.86 -5.59 -1.04
N PHE A 56 -11.33 -4.38 -1.30
CA PHE A 56 -11.80 -3.47 -0.28
C PHE A 56 -12.87 -2.56 -0.88
N ASP A 57 -13.73 -2.03 -0.02
CA ASP A 57 -14.62 -0.94 -0.36
C ASP A 57 -14.52 0.18 0.68
N ARG A 58 -15.43 1.15 0.61
CA ARG A 58 -15.45 2.29 1.54
C ARG A 58 -15.68 1.92 3.01
N TYR A 59 -16.06 0.68 3.32
CA TYR A 59 -16.44 0.25 4.66
C TYR A 59 -15.49 -0.80 5.23
N SER A 60 -15.02 -1.75 4.42
CA SER A 60 -14.23 -2.87 4.94
C SER A 60 -13.36 -3.53 3.88
N LEU A 61 -12.42 -4.36 4.36
CA LEU A 61 -11.78 -5.37 3.54
C LEU A 61 -12.78 -6.44 3.14
N LEU A 62 -12.57 -7.00 1.94
CA LEU A 62 -13.36 -8.06 1.35
C LEU A 62 -12.45 -9.25 1.06
N VAL A 63 -12.87 -10.45 1.49
CA VAL A 63 -12.24 -11.71 1.10
C VAL A 63 -13.32 -12.57 0.46
N ASP A 64 -13.09 -12.97 -0.79
CA ASP A 64 -14.05 -13.71 -1.64
C ASP A 64 -15.44 -13.05 -1.70
N GLY A 65 -15.45 -11.72 -1.80
CA GLY A 65 -16.68 -10.92 -1.85
C GLY A 65 -17.46 -10.88 -0.54
N ARG A 66 -16.89 -11.31 0.60
CA ARG A 66 -17.48 -11.20 1.95
C ARG A 66 -16.73 -10.17 2.79
N ARG A 67 -17.47 -9.36 3.57
CA ARG A 67 -16.86 -8.37 4.48
C ARG A 67 -16.09 -9.06 5.59
N LEU A 68 -14.87 -8.60 5.82
CA LEU A 68 -14.02 -9.03 6.90
C LEU A 68 -13.57 -7.81 7.70
N VAL A 69 -13.85 -7.81 9.00
CA VAL A 69 -13.19 -6.90 9.94
C VAL A 69 -11.81 -7.49 10.23
N LEU A 70 -10.76 -6.84 9.76
CA LEU A 70 -9.39 -7.29 9.98
C LEU A 70 -8.95 -6.94 11.39
N TRP A 71 -8.75 -7.96 12.22
CA TRP A 71 -8.22 -7.83 13.57
C TRP A 71 -6.87 -8.53 13.62
N SER A 72 -5.80 -7.76 13.46
CA SER A 72 -4.44 -8.26 13.35
C SER A 72 -3.66 -8.07 14.65
N GLY A 73 -2.86 -9.08 15.02
CA GLY A 73 -1.78 -8.91 15.98
C GLY A 73 -0.42 -8.98 15.27
N GLU A 74 0.66 -8.64 15.97
CA GLU A 74 2.00 -8.59 15.38
C GLU A 74 2.94 -9.61 16.03
N LEU A 75 3.66 -10.38 15.22
CA LEU A 75 4.66 -11.35 15.66
C LEU A 75 5.98 -11.11 14.95
N HIS A 76 7.07 -11.02 15.72
CA HIS A 76 8.43 -10.86 15.19
C HIS A 76 9.22 -12.15 15.45
N PRO A 77 9.35 -13.07 14.46
CA PRO A 77 10.06 -14.34 14.65
C PRO A 77 11.50 -14.17 15.14
N PHE A 78 12.18 -13.11 14.70
CA PHE A 78 13.55 -12.81 15.13
C PHE A 78 13.67 -12.43 16.62
N ARG A 79 12.57 -12.03 17.28
CA ARG A 79 12.54 -11.79 18.75
C ARG A 79 12.16 -13.04 19.55
N LEU A 80 11.68 -14.09 18.87
CA LEU A 80 11.36 -15.38 19.46
C LEU A 80 12.09 -16.48 18.68
N PRO A 81 13.40 -16.67 18.89
CA PRO A 81 14.24 -17.56 18.07
C PRO A 81 13.99 -19.06 18.27
N SER A 82 12.86 -19.44 18.87
CA SER A 82 12.43 -20.82 19.07
C SER A 82 11.21 -21.11 18.19
N PRO A 83 11.38 -21.75 17.01
CA PRO A 83 10.29 -22.04 16.09
C PRO A 83 9.18 -22.91 16.70
N SER A 84 9.50 -23.75 17.67
CA SER A 84 8.53 -24.59 18.38
C SER A 84 7.51 -23.77 19.19
N LEU A 85 7.87 -22.54 19.60
CA LEU A 85 6.98 -21.64 20.36
C LEU A 85 6.09 -20.77 19.47
N TRP A 86 6.31 -20.72 18.15
CA TRP A 86 5.52 -19.89 17.25
C TRP A 86 4.07 -20.35 17.17
N ARG A 87 3.86 -21.67 17.14
CA ARG A 87 2.51 -22.25 17.13
C ARG A 87 1.72 -21.86 18.38
N ASP A 88 2.32 -21.98 19.56
CA ASP A 88 1.70 -21.58 20.83
C ASP A 88 1.31 -20.10 20.84
N MET A 89 2.16 -19.22 20.32
CA MET A 89 1.84 -17.80 20.19
C MET A 89 0.66 -17.55 19.25
N LEU A 90 0.66 -18.18 18.06
CA LEU A 90 -0.42 -18.04 17.08
C LEU A 90 -1.76 -18.58 17.62
N GLU A 91 -1.72 -19.68 18.38
CA GLU A 91 -2.91 -20.25 19.05
C GLU A 91 -3.46 -19.29 20.11
N LYS A 92 -2.60 -18.66 20.92
CA LYS A 92 -3.00 -17.61 21.87
C LYS A 92 -3.62 -16.41 21.17
N MET A 93 -3.01 -15.92 20.09
CA MET A 93 -3.58 -14.83 19.29
C MET A 93 -4.96 -15.21 18.74
N ARG A 94 -5.11 -16.42 18.20
CA ARG A 94 -6.40 -16.90 17.69
C ARG A 94 -7.46 -17.00 18.81
N ALA A 95 -7.07 -17.43 20.01
CA ALA A 95 -7.94 -17.49 21.19
C ALA A 95 -8.40 -16.09 21.64
N HIS A 96 -7.57 -15.06 21.46
CA HIS A 96 -7.93 -13.66 21.70
C HIS A 96 -8.81 -13.03 20.60
N GLY A 97 -9.19 -13.79 19.57
CA GLY A 97 -10.08 -13.32 18.51
C GLY A 97 -9.38 -12.66 17.33
N TYR A 98 -8.04 -12.65 17.29
CA TYR A 98 -7.30 -12.21 16.11
C TYR A 98 -7.58 -13.13 14.92
N ASN A 99 -7.73 -12.54 13.74
CA ASN A 99 -7.95 -13.26 12.48
C ASN A 99 -6.83 -13.02 11.46
N ALA A 100 -5.86 -12.18 11.79
CA ALA A 100 -4.67 -11.93 11.00
C ALA A 100 -3.44 -11.75 11.89
N VAL A 101 -2.27 -11.95 11.29
CA VAL A 101 -0.98 -11.73 11.93
C VAL A 101 -0.09 -10.96 10.97
N SER A 102 0.47 -9.84 11.43
CA SER A 102 1.54 -9.12 10.75
C SER A 102 2.89 -9.69 11.20
N VAL A 103 3.78 -9.93 10.22
CA VAL A 103 5.11 -10.48 10.47
C VAL A 103 6.16 -9.56 9.88
N TYR A 104 7.10 -9.11 10.70
CA TYR A 104 8.30 -8.43 10.22
C TYR A 104 9.41 -9.41 9.88
N VAL A 105 10.06 -9.14 8.76
CA VAL A 105 11.28 -9.82 8.34
C VAL A 105 12.43 -8.82 8.48
N ALA A 106 13.25 -9.02 9.51
CA ALA A 106 14.38 -8.15 9.78
C ALA A 106 15.55 -8.48 8.83
N TRP A 107 15.83 -7.59 7.88
CA TRP A 107 16.82 -7.80 6.82
C TRP A 107 18.22 -8.12 7.38
N ASN A 108 18.64 -7.42 8.44
CA ASN A 108 19.93 -7.62 9.11
C ASN A 108 20.15 -9.05 9.63
N HIS A 109 19.08 -9.79 9.95
CA HIS A 109 19.17 -11.20 10.34
C HIS A 109 19.37 -12.14 9.14
N HIS A 110 18.95 -11.73 7.95
CA HIS A 110 19.02 -12.53 6.71
C HIS A 110 20.23 -12.17 5.84
N SER A 111 20.79 -10.97 6.04
CA SER A 111 21.97 -10.46 5.32
C SER A 111 22.96 -9.88 6.33
N PRO A 112 23.65 -10.73 7.11
CA PRO A 112 24.70 -10.26 8.01
C PRO A 112 25.86 -9.64 7.21
N PRO A 113 26.58 -8.67 7.78
CA PRO A 113 27.78 -8.14 7.15
C PRO A 113 28.84 -9.24 6.98
N PRO A 114 29.71 -9.13 5.96
CA PRO A 114 30.80 -10.07 5.78
C PRO A 114 31.69 -10.13 7.04
N ALA A 115 32.20 -11.32 7.33
CA ALA A 115 33.06 -11.53 8.51
C ALA A 115 34.27 -10.58 8.44
N GLY A 116 34.47 -9.80 9.50
CA GLY A 116 35.60 -8.86 9.64
C GLY A 116 35.25 -7.37 9.50
N THR A 117 34.04 -7.00 9.08
CA THR A 117 33.59 -5.59 9.12
C THR A 117 32.88 -5.27 10.43
N THR A 118 33.58 -5.31 11.55
CA THR A 118 33.11 -4.68 12.80
C THR A 118 33.35 -3.18 12.70
N SER A 119 32.38 -2.44 12.18
CA SER A 119 32.41 -0.98 12.27
C SER A 119 32.16 -0.56 13.72
N PRO A 120 33.02 0.27 14.35
CA PRO A 120 32.87 0.70 15.75
C PRO A 120 31.65 1.59 15.99
N VAL A 121 30.90 1.92 14.93
CA VAL A 121 29.72 2.80 14.97
C VAL A 121 28.40 2.02 15.15
N CYS A 122 28.46 0.72 15.44
CA CYS A 122 27.27 -0.11 15.70
C CYS A 122 26.63 0.16 17.07
N GLY A 123 26.67 1.41 17.54
CA GLY A 123 25.87 1.93 18.65
C GLY A 123 24.77 2.90 18.21
N THR A 124 24.85 3.50 17.01
CA THR A 124 23.80 4.39 16.51
C THR A 124 23.99 4.60 15.02
N TRP A 125 23.08 4.06 14.20
CA TRP A 125 22.93 4.37 12.77
C TRP A 125 24.15 4.10 11.86
N THR A 126 24.17 2.95 11.15
CA THR A 126 24.64 2.81 9.73
C THR A 126 24.83 1.34 9.37
N CYS A 127 23.74 0.58 9.27
CA CYS A 127 23.66 -0.36 8.15
C CYS A 127 23.30 0.51 6.94
N SER A 128 24.32 1.07 6.29
CA SER A 128 24.21 1.91 5.11
C SER A 128 23.62 1.12 3.95
N PHE A 129 22.29 1.04 3.87
CA PHE A 129 21.62 1.17 2.59
C PHE A 129 21.75 2.64 2.17
N ALA A 130 22.93 2.99 1.64
CA ALA A 130 23.09 4.18 0.84
C ALA A 130 22.39 3.93 -0.50
N TRP A 131 21.11 4.29 -0.56
CA TRP A 131 20.42 4.59 -1.80
C TRP A 131 19.61 5.88 -1.58
N PRO A 132 19.78 6.95 -2.38
CA PRO A 132 20.51 7.02 -3.66
C PRO A 132 22.01 7.32 -3.48
N PRO A 133 22.85 7.13 -4.53
CA PRO A 133 24.27 7.40 -4.44
C PRO A 133 24.49 8.92 -4.47
N ARG A 134 24.96 9.49 -3.37
CA ARG A 134 25.71 10.74 -3.43
C ARG A 134 27.04 10.57 -2.72
N PRO A 135 28.17 10.68 -3.42
CA PRO A 135 29.42 10.96 -2.75
C PRO A 135 29.35 12.41 -2.28
N VAL A 136 29.39 12.64 -0.98
CA VAL A 136 29.76 13.95 -0.45
C VAL A 136 31.06 13.74 0.32
N CYS A 137 32.15 14.05 -0.36
CA CYS A 137 33.39 14.45 0.31
C CYS A 137 33.16 15.87 0.84
N THR A 138 33.25 16.01 2.16
CA THR A 138 33.60 17.26 2.84
C THR A 138 34.62 16.91 3.90
#